data_AF-A0A8C5ENH2-F1
#
_entry.id   AF-A0A8C5ENH2-F1
#
_cell.length_a   1.000
_cell.length_b   1.000
_cell.length_c   1.000
_cell.angle_alpha   90.00
_cell.angle_beta   90.00
_cell.angle_gamma   90.00
#
_symmetry.space_group_name_H-M   'P 1'
#
loop_
_entity.id
_entity.type
_entity.pdbx_description
1 polymer ?
#
loop_
_entity_poly.entity_id
_entity_poly.type
_entity_poly.pdbx_seq_one_letter_code
_entity_poly.pdbx_strand_id
1 'polypeptide(L)'
;MQLPVPVDWVVDLSRNDFQLLLKQQDFTREQLEFINETRRRSKNRLAARRCRKRKLDCIYSLQCEINKLKTEREKLLVERGQLGQLKLKTCQNVSALCQKVCSQENLQPGQLQVLAKYTSADCSLSSFFPCIDMLLSQHGLSPQQTSSSSCRDHNPRSTAALAVAYNSSLPPLSVE
;
A
#
# COMPACT_ATOMS: atom_id res chain seq x y z
N MET A 1 17.84 37.46 42.52
CA MET A 1 19.26 37.56 42.15
C MET A 1 19.42 38.70 41.15
N GLN A 2 20.22 39.71 41.48
CA GLN A 2 20.54 40.80 40.57
C GLN A 2 21.71 40.36 39.69
N LEU A 3 21.56 40.46 38.38
CA LEU A 3 22.60 40.08 37.42
C LEU A 3 23.16 41.33 36.74
N PRO A 4 24.48 41.36 36.44
CA PRO A 4 25.09 42.39 35.61
C PRO A 4 24.54 42.45 34.18
N VAL A 5 23.84 41.40 33.74
CA VAL A 5 23.32 41.24 32.38
C VAL A 5 21.90 40.68 32.35
N PRO A 6 21.09 41.01 31.32
CA PRO A 6 19.74 40.47 31.16
C PRO A 6 19.76 38.95 30.96
N VAL A 7 18.88 38.23 31.67
CA VAL A 7 18.78 36.77 31.63
C VAL A 7 18.46 36.24 30.23
N ASP A 8 17.53 36.89 29.53
CA ASP A 8 17.07 36.45 28.21
C ASP A 8 18.19 36.48 27.16
N TRP A 9 19.05 37.50 27.22
CA TRP A 9 20.23 37.58 26.35
C TRP A 9 21.18 36.41 26.58
N VAL A 10 21.41 36.06 27.85
CA VAL A 10 22.29 34.95 28.22
C VAL A 10 21.72 33.59 27.81
N VAL A 11 20.41 33.45 27.60
CA VAL A 11 19.82 32.18 27.12
C VAL A 11 20.20 31.87 25.68
N ASP A 12 20.26 32.89 24.83
CA ASP A 12 20.38 32.73 23.38
C ASP A 12 21.83 32.77 22.87
N LEU A 13 22.78 33.23 23.69
CA LEU A 13 24.20 33.25 23.32
C LEU A 13 24.69 31.86 22.90
N SER A 14 25.57 31.83 21.89
CA SER A 14 26.29 30.62 21.49
C SER A 14 27.18 30.09 22.63
N ARG A 15 27.77 28.91 22.45
CA ARG A 15 28.71 28.36 23.44
C ARG A 15 29.92 29.28 23.62
N ASN A 16 30.47 29.80 22.52
CA ASN A 16 31.69 30.57 22.51
C ASN A 16 31.45 31.96 23.12
N ASP A 17 30.37 32.64 22.73
CA ASP A 17 30.04 33.96 23.26
C ASP A 17 29.70 33.90 24.74
N PHE A 18 29.08 32.81 25.18
CA PHE A 18 28.84 32.57 26.60
C PHE A 18 30.15 32.40 27.38
N GLN A 19 31.11 31.62 26.85
CA GLN A 19 32.42 31.49 27.48
C GLN A 19 33.20 32.81 27.50
N LEU A 20 33.05 33.65 26.47
CA LEU A 20 33.66 34.98 26.45
C LEU A 20 33.04 35.89 27.51
N LEU A 21 31.71 35.91 27.62
CA LEU A 21 30.99 36.67 28.64
C LEU A 21 31.44 36.28 30.06
N LEU A 22 31.58 34.98 30.33
CA LEU A 22 32.04 34.47 31.62
C LEU A 22 33.49 34.85 31.97
N LYS A 23 34.31 35.22 30.99
CA LYS A 23 35.69 35.69 31.19
C LYS A 23 35.79 37.20 31.36
N GLN A 24 34.83 37.96 30.83
CA GLN A 24 34.83 39.42 30.82
C GLN A 24 34.14 40.04 32.04
N GLN A 25 33.28 39.30 32.71
CA GLN A 25 32.45 39.78 33.81
C GLN A 25 32.72 38.98 35.08
N ASP A 26 32.85 39.67 36.20
CA ASP A 26 32.98 39.04 37.51
C ASP A 26 31.60 38.61 38.01
N PHE A 27 31.35 37.30 37.99
CA PHE A 27 30.14 36.71 38.55
C PHE A 27 30.46 36.02 39.88
N THR A 28 29.58 36.23 40.87
CA THR A 28 29.57 35.40 42.08
C THR A 28 29.19 33.96 41.74
N ARG A 29 29.53 33.02 42.63
CA ARG A 29 29.20 31.60 42.45
C ARG A 29 27.70 31.38 42.27
N GLU A 30 26.88 32.06 43.06
CA GLU A 30 25.43 31.95 43.03
C GLU A 30 24.87 32.48 41.69
N GLN A 31 25.44 33.55 41.13
CA GLN A 31 25.06 34.08 39.82
C GLN A 31 25.44 33.12 38.68
N LEU A 32 26.63 32.49 38.75
CA LEU A 32 27.06 31.48 37.77
C LEU A 32 26.15 30.25 37.78
N GLU A 33 25.81 29.72 38.96
CA GLU A 33 24.89 28.60 39.11
C GLU A 33 23.50 28.96 38.53
N PHE A 34 22.99 30.15 38.85
CA PHE A 34 21.70 30.63 38.34
C PHE A 34 21.67 30.78 36.81
N ILE A 35 22.69 31.41 36.22
CA ILE A 35 22.76 31.62 34.77
C ILE A 35 22.85 30.28 34.03
N ASN A 36 23.71 29.36 34.50
CA ASN A 36 23.86 28.05 33.88
C ASN A 36 22.56 27.25 33.94
N GLU A 37 21.89 27.25 35.10
CA GLU A 37 20.61 26.56 35.26
C GLU A 37 19.52 27.15 34.36
N THR A 38 19.49 28.47 34.23
CA THR A 38 18.54 29.15 33.34
C THR A 38 18.77 28.79 31.88
N ARG A 39 20.02 28.81 31.41
CA ARG A 39 20.39 28.35 30.06
C ARG A 39 20.02 26.87 29.86
N ARG A 40 20.27 26.02 30.85
CA ARG A 40 19.97 24.58 30.78
C ARG A 40 18.47 24.35 30.62
N ARG A 41 17.63 24.99 31.45
CA ARG A 41 16.16 24.88 31.37
C ARG A 41 15.62 25.41 30.04
N SER A 42 16.10 26.55 29.58
CA SER A 42 15.65 27.13 28.31
C SER A 42 16.03 26.26 27.10
N LYS A 43 17.25 25.69 27.08
CA LYS A 43 17.65 24.73 26.05
C LYS A 43 16.82 23.45 26.09
N ASN A 44 16.54 22.90 27.27
CA ASN A 44 15.68 21.74 27.42
C ASN A 44 14.25 22.02 26.92
N ARG A 45 13.69 23.19 27.26
CA ARG A 45 12.39 23.65 26.76
C ARG A 45 12.36 23.70 25.22
N LEU A 46 13.40 24.25 24.59
CA LEU A 46 13.51 24.28 23.12
C LEU A 46 13.69 22.88 22.52
N ALA A 47 14.49 22.02 23.15
CA ALA A 47 14.66 20.64 22.73
C ALA A 47 13.34 19.86 22.79
N ALA A 48 12.56 20.02 23.86
CA ALA A 48 11.23 19.44 23.99
C ALA A 48 10.26 19.95 22.91
N ARG A 49 10.26 21.26 22.62
CA ARG A 49 9.48 21.84 21.51
C ARG A 49 9.87 21.22 20.16
N ARG A 50 11.18 21.14 19.86
CA ARG A 50 11.70 20.53 18.62
C ARG A 50 11.38 19.04 18.52
N CYS A 51 11.44 18.31 19.62
CA CYS A 51 11.09 16.89 19.69
C CYS A 51 9.60 16.68 19.38
N ARG A 52 8.72 17.47 20.01
CA ARG A 52 7.27 17.46 19.72
C ARG A 52 7.00 17.81 18.26
N LYS A 53 7.65 18.85 17.72
CA LYS A 53 7.53 19.22 16.31
C LYS A 53 7.93 18.07 15.39
N ARG A 54 9.12 17.48 15.59
CA ARG A 54 9.57 16.32 14.80
C ARG A 54 8.61 15.14 14.87
N LYS A 55 8.02 14.88 16.05
CA LYS A 55 7.02 13.81 16.22
C LYS A 55 5.76 14.11 15.39
N LEU A 56 5.26 15.34 15.43
CA LEU A 56 4.10 15.77 14.64
C LEU A 56 4.39 15.75 13.15
N ASP A 57 5.57 16.22 12.72
CA ASP A 57 6.00 16.17 11.31
C ASP A 57 6.05 14.73 10.80
N CYS A 58 6.55 13.80 11.60
CA CYS A 58 6.58 12.37 11.29
C CYS A 58 5.16 11.78 11.18
N ILE A 59 4.28 12.08 12.14
CA ILE A 59 2.87 11.66 12.09
C ILE A 59 2.20 12.17 10.81
N TYR A 60 2.40 13.44 10.47
CA TYR A 60 1.83 14.05 9.27
C TYR A 60 2.37 13.40 7.98
N SER A 61 3.68 13.14 7.92
CA SER A 61 4.30 12.44 6.78
C SER A 61 3.70 11.05 6.57
N LEU A 62 3.52 10.28 7.65
CA LEU A 62 2.90 8.95 7.60
C LEU A 62 1.43 9.03 7.16
N GLN A 63 0.68 10.02 7.65
CA GLN A 63 -0.71 10.25 7.21
C GLN A 63 -0.78 10.55 5.70
N CYS A 64 0.14 11.38 5.19
CA CYS A 64 0.24 11.65 3.75
C CYS A 64 0.54 10.38 2.95
N GLU A 65 1.49 9.55 3.42
CA GLU A 65 1.85 8.29 2.77
C GLU A 65 0.68 7.29 2.75
N ILE A 66 -0.02 7.13 3.87
CA ILE A 66 -1.23 6.30 3.96
C ILE A 66 -2.29 6.76 2.96
N ASN A 67 -2.53 8.07 2.87
CA ASN A 67 -3.52 8.63 1.94
C ASN A 67 -3.11 8.39 0.48
N LYS A 68 -1.82 8.55 0.16
CA LYS A 68 -1.29 8.24 -1.17
C LYS A 68 -1.53 6.76 -1.53
N LEU A 69 -1.17 5.84 -0.62
CA LEU A 69 -1.35 4.41 -0.82
C LEU A 69 -2.83 4.02 -0.95
N LYS A 70 -3.74 4.66 -0.18
CA LYS A 70 -5.18 4.44 -0.31
C LYS A 70 -5.70 4.86 -1.68
N THR A 71 -5.32 6.04 -2.15
CA THR A 71 -5.69 6.54 -3.49
C THR A 71 -5.17 5.62 -4.59
N GLU A 72 -3.92 5.17 -4.48
CA GLU A 72 -3.33 4.24 -5.44
C GLU A 72 -4.04 2.89 -5.44
N ARG A 73 -4.37 2.35 -4.26
CA ARG A 73 -5.17 1.12 -4.14
C ARG A 73 -6.52 1.25 -4.83
N GLU A 74 -7.23 2.36 -4.63
CA GLU A 74 -8.53 2.57 -5.27
C GLU A 74 -8.41 2.64 -6.79
N LYS A 75 -7.41 3.35 -7.31
CA LYS A 75 -7.10 3.38 -8.75
C LYS A 75 -6.87 1.97 -9.31
N LEU A 76 -6.06 1.16 -8.63
CA LEU A 76 -5.78 -0.21 -9.04
C LEU A 76 -7.02 -1.11 -8.98
N LEU A 77 -7.93 -0.91 -8.03
CA LEU A 77 -9.19 -1.67 -7.97
C LEU A 77 -10.10 -1.34 -9.16
N VAL A 78 -10.18 -0.07 -9.54
CA VAL A 78 -10.91 0.38 -10.74
C VAL A 78 -10.31 -0.23 -12.00
N GLU A 79 -8.99 -0.13 -12.18
CA GLU A 79 -8.28 -0.70 -13.33
C GLU A 79 -8.47 -2.23 -13.42
N ARG A 80 -8.37 -2.94 -12.30
CA ARG A 80 -8.65 -4.39 -12.25
C ARG A 80 -10.08 -4.71 -12.68
N GLY A 81 -11.05 -3.90 -12.26
CA GLY A 81 -12.45 -4.03 -12.68
C GLY A 81 -12.62 -3.86 -14.20
N GLN A 82 -12.00 -2.84 -14.77
CA GLN A 82 -12.02 -2.56 -16.21
C GLN A 82 -11.36 -3.70 -17.01
N LEU A 83 -10.18 -4.18 -16.57
CA LEU A 83 -9.50 -5.32 -17.18
C LEU A 83 -10.35 -6.59 -17.09
N GLY A 84 -11.05 -6.81 -15.98
CA GLY A 84 -11.98 -7.93 -15.82
C GLY A 84 -13.14 -7.88 -16.83
N GLN A 85 -13.74 -6.71 -17.03
CA GLN A 85 -14.80 -6.52 -18.03
C GLN A 85 -14.29 -6.71 -19.46
N LEU A 86 -13.12 -6.15 -19.78
CA LEU A 86 -12.49 -6.32 -21.09
C LEU A 86 -12.18 -7.80 -21.36
N LYS A 87 -11.61 -8.49 -20.36
CA LYS A 87 -11.37 -9.93 -20.43
C LYS A 87 -12.66 -10.67 -20.76
N LEU A 88 -13.73 -10.46 -20.00
CA LEU A 88 -15.02 -11.11 -20.22
C LEU A 88 -15.55 -10.89 -21.64
N LYS A 89 -15.55 -9.63 -22.11
CA LYS A 89 -16.00 -9.27 -23.46
C LYS A 89 -15.18 -9.97 -24.54
N THR A 90 -13.85 -9.99 -24.40
CA THR A 90 -12.97 -10.69 -25.34
C THR A 90 -13.26 -12.19 -25.34
N CYS A 91 -13.46 -12.80 -24.17
CA CYS A 91 -13.80 -14.23 -24.08
C CYS A 91 -15.12 -14.54 -24.79
N GLN A 92 -16.15 -13.71 -24.58
CA GLN A 92 -17.44 -13.82 -25.27
C GLN A 92 -17.30 -13.67 -26.79
N ASN A 93 -16.53 -12.69 -27.25
CA ASN A 93 -16.30 -12.47 -28.69
C ASN A 93 -15.60 -13.66 -29.35
N VAL A 94 -14.53 -14.17 -28.72
CA VAL A 94 -13.85 -15.36 -29.23
C VAL A 94 -14.81 -16.55 -29.20
N SER A 95 -15.70 -16.66 -28.20
CA SER A 95 -16.68 -17.76 -28.08
C SER A 95 -17.68 -17.75 -29.22
N ALA A 96 -18.24 -16.57 -29.51
CA ALA A 96 -19.12 -16.38 -30.65
C ALA A 96 -18.42 -16.68 -31.98
N LEU A 97 -17.15 -16.27 -32.14
CA LEU A 97 -16.38 -16.54 -33.36
C LEU A 97 -16.10 -18.03 -33.54
N CYS A 98 -15.63 -18.72 -32.49
CA CYS A 98 -15.39 -20.16 -32.54
C CYS A 98 -16.66 -20.94 -32.82
N GLN A 99 -17.79 -20.57 -32.19
CA GLN A 99 -19.08 -21.20 -32.49
C GLN A 99 -19.45 -21.02 -33.97
N LYS A 100 -19.30 -19.81 -34.53
CA LYS A 100 -19.56 -19.54 -35.95
C LYS A 100 -18.68 -20.38 -36.86
N VAL A 101 -17.36 -20.41 -36.63
CA VAL A 101 -16.42 -21.23 -37.42
C VAL A 101 -16.79 -22.71 -37.34
N CYS A 102 -17.14 -23.21 -36.15
CA CYS A 102 -17.57 -24.59 -35.95
C CYS A 102 -18.90 -24.94 -36.63
N SER A 103 -19.77 -23.95 -36.80
CA SER A 103 -21.09 -24.12 -37.42
C SER A 103 -21.05 -23.97 -38.94
N GLN A 104 -20.16 -23.14 -39.46
CA GLN A 104 -20.06 -22.81 -40.90
C GLN A 104 -19.12 -23.74 -41.65
N GLU A 105 -18.09 -24.28 -40.99
CA GLU A 105 -17.16 -25.23 -41.56
C GLU A 105 -17.53 -26.64 -41.06
N ASN A 106 -17.69 -27.61 -41.96
CA ASN A 106 -17.90 -29.02 -41.61
C ASN A 106 -16.57 -29.63 -41.11
N LEU A 107 -16.05 -29.05 -40.03
CA LEU A 107 -14.70 -29.28 -39.52
C LEU A 107 -14.51 -30.76 -39.23
N GLN A 108 -13.41 -31.31 -39.76
CA GLN A 108 -13.10 -32.71 -39.56
C GLN A 108 -12.71 -32.95 -38.09
N PRO A 109 -12.95 -34.15 -37.56
CA PRO A 109 -12.70 -34.47 -36.14
C PRO A 109 -11.27 -34.18 -35.67
N GLY A 110 -10.28 -34.31 -36.55
CA GLY A 110 -8.88 -33.96 -36.26
C GLY A 110 -8.62 -32.45 -36.07
N GLN A 111 -9.39 -31.58 -36.71
CA GLN A 111 -9.27 -30.12 -36.58
C GLN A 111 -9.88 -29.62 -35.25
N LEU A 112 -10.98 -30.24 -34.82
CA LEU A 112 -11.59 -30.01 -33.50
C LEU A 112 -10.65 -30.40 -32.35
N GLN A 113 -9.89 -31.49 -32.50
CA GLN A 113 -8.94 -31.93 -31.49
C GLN A 113 -7.72 -30.99 -31.37
N VAL A 114 -7.37 -30.24 -32.41
CA VAL A 114 -6.36 -29.18 -32.34
C VAL A 114 -6.89 -27.98 -31.57
N LEU A 115 -8.14 -27.56 -31.83
CA LEU A 115 -8.81 -26.49 -31.07
C LEU A 115 -8.91 -26.81 -29.57
N ALA A 116 -9.28 -28.04 -29.21
CA ALA A 116 -9.38 -28.49 -27.82
C ALA A 116 -8.05 -28.39 -27.04
N LYS A 117 -6.90 -28.50 -27.71
CA LYS A 117 -5.57 -28.36 -27.08
C LYS A 117 -5.28 -26.93 -26.61
N TYR A 118 -5.91 -25.93 -27.24
CA TYR A 118 -5.73 -24.51 -26.91
C TYR A 118 -6.80 -23.97 -25.96
N THR A 119 -7.78 -24.79 -25.56
CA THR A 119 -8.87 -24.39 -24.65
C THR A 119 -8.71 -24.90 -23.23
N SER A 120 -7.50 -25.21 -22.76
CA SER A 120 -7.17 -25.71 -21.41
C SER A 120 -7.80 -24.89 -20.24
N ALA A 121 -7.96 -25.51 -19.07
CA ALA A 121 -8.62 -24.97 -17.88
C ALA A 121 -7.98 -23.67 -17.34
N ASP A 122 -6.71 -23.43 -17.66
CA ASP A 122 -5.98 -22.20 -17.31
C ASP A 122 -6.16 -21.06 -18.34
N CYS A 123 -6.82 -21.34 -19.47
CA CYS A 123 -7.10 -20.35 -20.49
C CYS A 123 -8.44 -19.63 -20.24
N SER A 124 -8.49 -18.37 -20.65
CA SER A 124 -9.68 -17.53 -20.62
C SER A 124 -10.83 -18.02 -21.52
N LEU A 125 -10.63 -19.14 -22.22
CA LEU A 125 -11.58 -19.78 -23.14
C LEU A 125 -12.31 -20.95 -22.46
N SER A 126 -12.39 -20.97 -21.13
CA SER A 126 -13.13 -22.01 -20.41
C SER A 126 -14.63 -22.05 -20.77
N SER A 127 -15.20 -20.93 -21.22
CA SER A 127 -16.58 -20.86 -21.74
C SER A 127 -16.82 -21.71 -23.00
N PHE A 128 -15.76 -22.25 -23.61
CA PHE A 128 -15.79 -22.98 -24.88
C PHE A 128 -15.80 -24.48 -24.68
N PHE A 129 -15.42 -24.96 -23.50
CA PHE A 129 -15.46 -26.38 -23.13
C PHE A 129 -16.81 -27.01 -23.50
N PRO A 130 -17.98 -26.42 -23.16
CA PRO A 130 -19.26 -27.06 -23.47
C PRO A 130 -19.56 -27.18 -24.96
N CYS A 131 -19.11 -26.22 -25.78
CA CYS A 131 -19.34 -26.21 -27.23
C CYS A 131 -18.42 -27.21 -27.94
N ILE A 132 -17.13 -27.21 -27.57
CA ILE A 132 -16.14 -28.15 -28.12
C ILE A 132 -16.49 -29.58 -27.69
N ASP A 133 -16.85 -29.80 -26.43
CA ASP A 133 -17.27 -31.11 -25.92
C ASP A 133 -18.53 -31.62 -26.63
N MET A 134 -19.51 -30.75 -26.85
CA MET A 134 -20.72 -31.10 -27.61
C MET A 134 -20.40 -31.49 -29.06
N LEU A 135 -19.48 -30.79 -29.73
CA LEU A 135 -19.08 -31.10 -31.10
C LEU A 135 -18.20 -32.36 -31.20
N LEU A 136 -17.29 -32.58 -30.25
CA LEU A 136 -16.49 -33.80 -30.13
C LEU A 136 -17.38 -35.03 -29.88
N SER A 137 -18.39 -34.88 -29.02
CA SER A 137 -19.34 -35.95 -28.68
C SER A 137 -20.20 -36.36 -29.88
N GLN A 138 -20.61 -35.41 -30.74
CA GLN A 138 -21.32 -35.72 -31.99
C GLN A 138 -20.50 -36.52 -33.00
N HIS A 139 -19.16 -36.44 -32.94
CA HIS A 139 -18.25 -37.17 -33.83
C HIS A 139 -17.68 -38.46 -33.20
N GLY A 140 -18.22 -38.89 -32.06
CA GLY A 140 -17.77 -40.12 -31.37
C GLY A 140 -16.38 -40.02 -30.75
N LEU A 141 -15.84 -38.81 -30.59
CA LEU A 141 -14.57 -38.57 -29.90
C LEU A 141 -14.84 -38.32 -28.42
N SER A 142 -14.23 -39.13 -27.55
CA SER A 142 -14.30 -38.90 -26.11
C SER A 142 -13.54 -37.62 -25.75
N PRO A 143 -14.10 -36.70 -24.93
CA PRO A 143 -13.31 -35.68 -24.28
C PRO A 143 -12.24 -36.42 -23.48
N GLN A 144 -10.99 -36.40 -23.93
CA GLN A 144 -9.92 -36.83 -23.05
C GLN A 144 -9.95 -35.84 -21.90
N GLN A 145 -10.28 -36.34 -20.71
CA GLN A 145 -10.00 -35.65 -19.46
C GLN A 145 -8.56 -35.17 -19.57
N THR A 146 -8.36 -33.88 -19.83
CA THR A 146 -7.04 -33.28 -19.75
C THR A 146 -6.67 -33.37 -18.29
N SER A 147 -5.98 -34.45 -17.95
CA SER A 147 -5.40 -34.71 -16.65
C SER A 147 -4.69 -33.45 -16.20
N SER A 148 -5.17 -32.92 -15.08
CA SER A 148 -4.55 -31.89 -14.27
C SER A 148 -3.03 -32.08 -14.21
N SER A 149 -2.29 -31.34 -15.03
CA SER A 149 -0.87 -31.13 -14.79
C SER A 149 -0.75 -30.06 -13.71
N SER A 150 -0.57 -30.52 -12.48
CA SER A 150 -0.23 -29.71 -11.31
C SER A 150 0.96 -28.80 -11.61
N CYS A 151 0.70 -27.52 -11.89
CA CYS A 151 1.66 -26.45 -11.74
C CYS A 151 1.25 -25.63 -10.52
N ARG A 152 2.17 -25.60 -9.55
CA ARG A 152 2.03 -25.13 -8.18
C ARG A 152 1.28 -23.80 -8.07
N ASP A 153 0.34 -23.77 -7.14
CA ASP A 153 -0.18 -22.56 -6.53
C ASP A 153 0.95 -21.58 -6.20
N HIS A 154 1.00 -20.44 -6.90
CA HIS A 154 1.40 -19.20 -6.23
C HIS A 154 0.14 -18.57 -5.68
N ASN A 155 -0.14 -18.94 -4.44
CA ASN A 155 -1.17 -18.38 -3.57
C ASN A 155 -0.92 -16.87 -3.31
N PRO A 156 -1.83 -15.94 -3.65
CA PRO A 156 -1.91 -14.63 -3.02
C PRO A 156 -3.20 -14.55 -2.19
N ARG A 157 -3.45 -15.57 -1.36
CA ARG A 157 -4.44 -15.58 -0.28
C ARG A 157 -3.72 -15.86 1.03
N SER A 158 -3.01 -14.83 1.48
CA SER A 158 -2.95 -14.48 2.90
C SER A 158 -2.93 -12.96 3.01
N THR A 159 -4.07 -12.32 2.72
CA THR A 159 -4.35 -10.92 3.10
C THR A 159 -5.85 -10.57 3.05
N ALA A 160 -6.75 -11.56 2.95
CA ALA A 160 -8.19 -11.33 2.93
C ALA A 160 -8.90 -11.71 4.25
N ALA A 161 -8.19 -12.21 5.27
CA ALA A 161 -8.79 -12.70 6.52
C ALA A 161 -8.50 -11.84 7.77
N LEU A 162 -7.96 -10.62 7.64
CA LEU A 162 -7.59 -9.78 8.81
C LEU A 162 -8.05 -8.32 8.75
N ALA A 163 -9.06 -7.99 7.93
CA ALA A 163 -9.49 -6.59 7.75
C ALA A 163 -10.98 -6.30 8.06
N VAL A 164 -11.66 -7.13 8.85
CA VAL A 164 -13.05 -6.86 9.28
C VAL A 164 -13.20 -6.64 10.79
N ALA A 165 -12.12 -6.64 11.58
CA ALA A 165 -12.22 -6.55 13.04
C ALA A 165 -11.66 -5.27 13.69
N TYR A 166 -11.45 -4.17 12.94
CA TYR A 166 -10.96 -2.92 13.54
C TYR A 166 -11.74 -1.69 13.08
N ASN A 167 -13.08 -1.77 13.13
CA ASN A 167 -13.92 -0.59 12.94
C ASN A 167 -15.29 -0.80 13.62
N SER A 168 -15.30 -0.89 14.96
CA SER A 168 -16.48 -0.67 15.82
C SER A 168 -16.05 -0.80 17.29
N SER A 169 -15.59 0.31 17.89
CA SER A 169 -15.49 0.59 19.35
C SER A 169 -14.22 1.38 19.68
N LEU A 170 -14.17 2.65 19.27
CA LEU A 170 -13.49 3.66 20.09
C LEU A 170 -14.53 4.75 20.41
N PRO A 171 -14.81 5.03 21.69
CA PRO A 171 -15.69 6.14 22.05
C PRO A 171 -15.00 7.47 21.72
N PRO A 172 -15.77 8.55 21.50
CA PRO A 172 -15.21 9.87 21.25
C PRO A 172 -14.49 10.36 22.52
N LEU A 173 -13.22 10.73 22.39
CA LEU A 173 -12.53 11.51 23.42
C LEU A 173 -13.09 12.93 23.37
N SER A 174 -14.00 13.22 24.30
CA SER A 174 -14.39 14.59 24.64
C SER A 174 -13.16 15.37 25.08
N VAL A 175 -12.95 16.52 24.46
CA VAL A 175 -11.95 17.51 24.84
C VAL A 175 -12.69 18.59 25.64
N GLU A 176 -12.48 18.61 26.96
CA GLU A 176 -12.57 19.84 27.78
C GLU A 176 -11.15 20.34 28.07
#